data_AF-A0A7Y5ISH7-F1
#
_entry.id   AF-A0A7Y5ISH7-F1
#
_cell.length_a   1.000
_cell.length_b   1.000
_cell.length_c   1.000
_cell.angle_alpha   90.00
_cell.angle_beta   90.00
_cell.angle_gamma   90.00
#
_symmetry.space_group_name_H-M   'P 1'
#
loop_
_entity.id
_entity.type
_entity.pdbx_description
1 polymer ?
#
loop_
_entity_poly.entity_id
_entity_poly.type
_entity_poly.pdbx_seq_one_letter_code
_entity_poly.pdbx_strand_id
1 'polypeptide(L)' 'AILEVAGVEDILAKSLGSSNQINIAKATIEGLRALRTAAQAGAARGKTVREVLGY' A
#
# COMPACT_ATOMS: atom_id res chain seq x y z
N ALA A 1 14.40 3.20 -6.26
CA ALA A 1 14.45 1.78 -6.67
C ALA A 1 13.09 1.08 -6.62
N ILE A 2 12.66 0.40 -5.53
CA ILE A 2 11.43 -0.44 -5.60
C ILE A 2 10.17 0.39 -5.87
N LEU A 3 9.92 1.42 -5.07
CA LEU A 3 8.72 2.27 -5.19
C LEU A 3 8.71 3.06 -6.50
N GLU A 4 9.86 3.59 -6.89
CA GLU A 4 10.08 4.31 -8.15
C GLU A 4 9.81 3.43 -9.38
N VAL A 5 10.35 2.21 -9.42
CA VAL A 5 10.09 1.25 -10.53
C VAL A 5 8.65 0.73 -10.49
N ALA A 6 8.02 0.69 -9.32
CA ALA A 6 6.60 0.41 -9.19
C ALA A 6 5.70 1.58 -9.64
N GLY A 7 6.27 2.73 -10.04
CA GLY A 7 5.53 3.90 -10.52
C GLY A 7 4.93 4.76 -9.40
N VAL A 8 5.44 4.64 -8.17
CA VAL A 8 5.00 5.48 -7.05
C VAL A 8 5.83 6.76 -7.03
N GLU A 9 5.19 7.89 -7.35
CA GLU A 9 5.83 9.21 -7.42
C GLU A 9 5.85 9.89 -6.04
N ASP A 10 4.70 9.94 -5.37
CA ASP A 10 4.54 10.62 -4.08
C ASP A 10 4.21 9.64 -2.95
N ILE A 11 5.12 9.52 -1.98
CA ILE A 11 4.96 8.63 -0.84
C ILE A 11 5.81 9.07 0.37
N LEU A 12 5.28 8.84 1.57
CA LEU A 12 6.02 8.88 2.81
C LEU A 12 6.33 7.46 3.25
N ALA A 13 7.61 7.13 3.42
CA ALA A 13 8.04 5.80 3.84
C ALA A 13 9.21 5.87 4.82
N LYS A 14 9.25 4.93 5.76
CA LYS A 14 10.40 4.71 6.65
C LYS A 14 10.50 3.22 6.96
N SER A 15 11.67 2.63 6.71
CA SER A 15 11.98 1.28 7.18
C SER A 15 12.28 1.32 8.68
N LEU A 16 11.53 0.53 9.46
CA LEU A 16 11.70 0.40 10.91
C LEU A 16 12.15 -1.03 11.24
N GLY A 17 12.90 -1.18 12.34
CA GLY A 17 13.49 -2.47 12.74
C GLY A 17 14.79 -2.79 11.99
N SER A 18 14.92 -4.04 11.51
CA SER A 18 16.14 -4.51 10.82
C SER A 18 16.39 -3.75 9.52
N SER A 19 17.65 -3.36 9.30
CA SER A 19 18.12 -2.69 8.07
C SER A 19 18.57 -3.67 6.97
N ASN A 20 18.29 -4.98 7.11
CA ASN A 20 18.63 -5.97 6.09
C ASN A 20 17.89 -5.70 4.77
N GLN A 21 18.63 -5.46 3.70
CA GLN A 21 18.09 -5.01 2.41
C GLN A 21 17.13 -6.02 1.75
N ILE A 22 17.41 -7.33 1.86
CA ILE A 22 16.57 -8.37 1.29
C ILE A 22 15.20 -8.38 1.98
N ASN A 23 15.19 -8.25 3.31
CA ASN A 23 13.95 -8.24 4.07
C ASN A 23 13.15 -6.96 3.84
N ILE A 24 13.82 -5.80 3.72
CA ILE A 24 13.15 -4.54 3.35
C ILE A 24 12.50 -4.67 1.97
N ALA A 25 13.19 -5.26 1.00
CA ALA A 25 12.64 -5.46 -0.35
C ALA A 25 11.41 -6.36 -0.34
N LYS A 26 11.47 -7.50 0.35
CA LYS A 26 10.33 -8.42 0.53
C LYS A 26 9.15 -7.72 1.21
N ALA A 27 9.39 -7.03 2.33
CA ALA A 27 8.35 -6.32 3.07
C ALA A 27 7.69 -5.21 2.23
N THR A 28 8.48 -4.50 1.41
CA THR A 28 7.95 -3.46 0.50
C THR A 28 7.02 -4.08 -0.55
N ILE A 29 7.41 -5.20 -1.16
CA ILE A 29 6.60 -5.90 -2.16
C ILE A 29 5.31 -6.45 -1.52
N GLU A 30 5.39 -7.04 -0.33
CA GLU A 30 4.21 -7.53 0.39
C GLU A 30 3.25 -6.38 0.75
N GLY A 31 3.77 -5.25 1.23
CA GLY A 31 2.98 -4.06 1.51
C GLY A 31 2.23 -3.55 0.27
N LEU A 32 2.90 -3.47 -0.88
CA LEU A 32 2.28 -3.07 -2.14
C LEU A 32 1.19 -4.05 -2.60
N ARG A 33 1.42 -5.36 -2.44
CA ARG A 33 0.42 -6.40 -2.79
C ARG A 33 -0.81 -6.37 -1.88
N ALA A 34 -0.65 -5.93 -0.64
CA ALA A 34 -1.74 -5.85 0.33
C ALA A 34 -2.61 -4.59 0.18
N LEU A 35 -2.22 -3.63 -0.67
CA LEU A 35 -3.01 -2.44 -0.94
C LEU A 35 -4.38 -2.79 -1.51
N ARG A 36 -5.40 -2.06 -1.07
CA ARG A 36 -6.78 -2.24 -1.51
C ARG A 36 -7.30 -0.92 -2.07
N THR A 37 -7.98 -1.01 -3.20
CA THR A 37 -8.73 0.11 -3.75
C THR A 37 -9.94 0.45 -2.89
N ALA A 38 -10.43 1.69 -2.99
CA ALA A 38 -11.65 2.11 -2.28
C ALA A 38 -12.85 1.21 -2.62
N ALA A 39 -12.97 0.75 -3.87
CA ALA A 39 -14.00 -0.19 -4.30
C ALA A 39 -13.89 -1.55 -3.61
N GLN A 40 -12.70 -2.15 -3.58
CA GLN A 40 -12.47 -3.41 -2.86
C GLN A 40 -12.71 -3.28 -1.36
N ALA A 41 -12.39 -2.13 -0.79
CA ALA A 41 -12.64 -1.84 0.62
C ALA A 41 -14.15 -1.61 0.90
N GLY A 42 -14.88 -1.00 -0.03
CA GLY A 42 -16.34 -0.83 0.03
C GLY A 42 -17.09 -2.14 -0.06
N ALA A 43 -16.77 -2.96 -1.07
CA ALA A 43 -17.38 -4.28 -1.28
C ALA A 43 -17.27 -5.17 -0.04
N ALA A 44 -16.08 -5.23 0.58
CA ALA A 44 -15.89 -6.03 1.80
C ALA A 44 -16.62 -5.50 3.04
N ARG A 45 -17.01 -4.22 3.04
CA ARG A 45 -17.71 -3.57 4.16
C ARG A 45 -19.20 -3.35 3.88
N GLY A 46 -19.71 -3.76 2.72
CA GLY A 46 -21.09 -3.50 2.30
C GLY A 46 -21.39 -2.01 2.09
N LYS A 47 -20.39 -1.21 1.72
CA LYS A 47 -20.51 0.24 1.53
C LYS A 47 -20.18 0.63 0.09
N THR A 48 -20.80 1.71 -0.37
CA THR A 48 -20.42 2.37 -1.63
C THR A 48 -19.03 2.99 -1.52
N VAL A 49 -18.38 3.21 -2.66
CA VAL A 49 -17.08 3.93 -2.72
C VAL A 49 -17.19 5.31 -2.06
N ARG A 50 -18.33 5.98 -2.26
CA ARG A 50 -18.62 7.30 -1.73
C ARG A 50 -18.60 7.32 -0.19
N GLU A 51 -19.31 6.37 0.43
CA GLU A 51 -19.31 6.21 1.90
C GLU A 51 -17.95 5.80 2.47
N VAL A 52 -17.12 5.11 1.68
CA VAL A 52 -15.75 4.75 2.09
C VAL A 52 -14.82 5.95 2.09
N LEU A 53 -14.98 6.86 1.13
CA LEU A 53 -14.11 8.03 0.98
C LEU A 53 -14.61 9.26 1.75
N GLY A 54 -15.88 9.25 2.19
CA GLY A 54 -16.40 10.23 3.16
C GLY A 54 -16.84 11.58 2.56
N TYR A 55 -17.15 11.63 1.25
CA TYR A 55 -17.65 12.82 0.56
C TYR A 55 -18.92 12.54 -0.25
#